data_AF-A0A0D2SCX4-F1
#
_entry.id   AF-A0A0D2SCX4-F1
#
_cell.length_a   1.000
_cell.length_b   1.000
_cell.length_c   1.000
_cell.angle_alpha   90.00
_cell.angle_beta   90.00
_cell.angle_gamma   90.00
#
_symmetry.space_group_name_H-M   'P 1'
#
loop_
_entity.id
_entity.type
_entity.pdbx_description
1 polymer ?
#
loop_
_entity_poly.entity_id
_entity_poly.type
_entity_poly.pdbx_seq_one_letter_code
_entity_poly.pdbx_strand_id
1 'polypeptide(L)'
;MNNYPFGSNSPKSFNAYPRGDFDIELGNIKRTRRSKVSSFYPVRMIKSLANRLHYYYKLHPLLVFFVSLAFGVTILIGLSLYEHHYRMLRNYRKLDEGFSNYYPYAKLKNLVMVAGHSVYTSSSCEKVDMEDSWFLEPYQKNPGQAATFLTHIKEGVESTAQDGAALLLFSGGETRKDAGPRSEAQSYWTVADSKGWFGMKKV
;
A
#
# COMPACT_ATOMS: atom_id res chain seq x y z
N MET A 1 -82.20 35.59 -54.03
CA MET A 1 -82.15 34.20 -53.53
C MET A 1 -81.41 34.20 -52.21
N ASN A 2 -82.14 33.94 -51.12
CA ASN A 2 -81.61 33.74 -49.78
C ASN A 2 -80.82 32.44 -49.72
N ASN A 3 -79.72 32.39 -48.97
CA ASN A 3 -79.20 31.14 -48.40
C ASN A 3 -78.40 31.46 -47.12
N TYR A 4 -79.01 31.19 -45.97
CA TYR A 4 -78.35 31.11 -44.66
C TYR A 4 -77.71 29.73 -44.52
N PRO A 5 -76.44 29.61 -44.07
CA PRO A 5 -75.93 28.33 -43.59
C PRO A 5 -76.24 28.16 -42.09
N PHE A 6 -76.95 27.08 -41.78
CA PHE A 6 -77.24 26.60 -40.43
C PHE A 6 -75.97 26.30 -39.65
N GLY A 7 -75.99 26.64 -38.36
CA GLY A 7 -74.89 26.43 -37.42
C GLY A 7 -74.66 24.96 -37.05
N SER A 8 -73.39 24.63 -36.84
CA SER A 8 -72.92 23.40 -36.21
C SER A 8 -72.17 23.80 -34.92
N ASN A 9 -72.92 24.21 -33.89
CA ASN A 9 -72.38 24.37 -32.54
C ASN A 9 -72.84 23.18 -31.70
N SER A 10 -71.94 22.22 -31.49
CA SER A 10 -72.11 21.18 -30.47
C SER A 10 -72.39 21.84 -29.11
N PRO A 11 -73.39 21.41 -28.33
CA PRO A 11 -73.63 22.01 -27.02
C PRO A 11 -72.45 21.70 -26.10
N LYS A 12 -71.87 22.73 -25.49
CA LYS A 12 -70.89 22.58 -24.40
C LYS A 12 -71.53 21.74 -23.30
N SER A 13 -70.87 20.66 -22.88
CA SER A 13 -71.28 19.86 -21.73
C SER A 13 -71.39 20.78 -20.50
N PHE A 14 -72.58 20.83 -19.90
CA PHE A 14 -72.86 21.59 -18.70
C PHE A 14 -72.15 20.92 -17.52
N ASN A 15 -71.11 21.56 -16.97
CA ASN A 15 -70.50 21.12 -15.71
C ASN A 15 -71.40 21.57 -14.56
N ALA A 16 -72.36 20.73 -14.18
CA ALA A 16 -73.40 21.12 -13.24
C ALA A 16 -72.89 21.43 -11.82
N TYR A 17 -71.72 20.92 -11.38
CA TYR A 17 -71.17 21.23 -10.05
C TYR A 17 -69.63 21.16 -10.01
N PRO A 18 -68.93 22.11 -9.37
CA PRO A 18 -67.50 21.97 -9.10
C PRO A 18 -67.26 20.84 -8.08
N ARG A 19 -66.41 19.86 -8.41
CA ARG A 19 -65.95 18.85 -7.43
C ARG A 19 -65.07 19.54 -6.39
N GLY A 20 -65.65 19.88 -5.24
CA GLY A 20 -64.96 20.28 -4.03
C GLY A 20 -65.86 20.00 -2.84
N ASP A 21 -65.30 19.49 -1.74
CA ASP A 21 -66.05 19.25 -0.51
C ASP A 21 -66.56 20.59 0.03
N PHE A 22 -67.88 20.74 0.10
CA PHE A 22 -68.56 21.96 0.54
C PHE A 22 -68.79 21.88 2.05
N ASP A 23 -68.22 22.83 2.79
CA ASP A 23 -68.29 22.88 4.25
C ASP A 23 -69.53 23.71 4.65
N ILE A 24 -70.58 23.05 5.14
CA ILE A 24 -71.94 23.62 5.27
C ILE A 24 -72.00 24.71 6.36
N GLU A 25 -71.08 24.70 7.33
CA GLU A 25 -71.06 25.69 8.43
C GLU A 25 -70.42 27.03 8.05
N LEU A 26 -69.56 27.08 7.03
CA LEU A 26 -68.72 28.27 6.73
C LEU A 26 -69.00 28.90 5.36
N GLY A 27 -69.94 28.36 4.58
CA GLY A 27 -70.45 28.95 3.33
C GLY A 27 -69.41 29.16 2.22
N ASN A 28 -68.23 28.56 2.33
CA ASN A 28 -67.10 28.81 1.43
C ASN A 28 -66.52 27.52 0.83
N ILE A 29 -66.18 27.56 -0.46
CA ILE A 29 -65.55 26.43 -1.17
C ILE A 29 -64.06 26.38 -0.77
N LYS A 30 -63.66 25.35 -0.03
CA LYS A 30 -62.24 25.12 0.29
C LYS A 30 -61.49 24.75 -0.99
N ARG A 31 -60.63 25.66 -1.49
CA ARG A 31 -59.61 25.32 -2.49
C ARG A 31 -58.65 24.30 -1.87
N THR A 32 -58.58 23.10 -2.43
CA THR A 32 -57.53 22.13 -2.11
C THR A 32 -56.17 22.77 -2.38
N ARG A 33 -55.43 23.08 -1.32
CA ARG A 33 -54.08 23.63 -1.41
C ARG A 33 -53.19 22.51 -1.94
N ARG A 34 -52.73 22.62 -3.20
CA ARG A 34 -51.71 21.72 -3.75
C ARG A 34 -50.55 21.62 -2.75
N SER A 35 -50.21 20.38 -2.38
CA SER A 35 -49.00 20.08 -1.63
C SER A 35 -47.81 20.76 -2.33
N LYS A 36 -47.21 21.76 -1.66
CA LYS A 36 -45.89 22.25 -2.05
C LYS A 36 -44.93 21.11 -1.72
N VAL A 37 -44.40 20.47 -2.76
CA VAL A 37 -43.27 19.54 -2.68
C VAL A 37 -42.23 20.18 -1.76
N SER A 38 -41.96 19.50 -0.64
CA SER A 38 -41.01 19.99 0.35
C SER A 38 -39.65 20.11 -0.33
N SER A 39 -39.16 21.34 -0.48
CA SER A 39 -37.77 21.57 -0.82
C SER A 39 -36.93 20.76 0.17
N PHE A 40 -36.20 19.77 -0.35
CA PHE A 40 -35.33 18.85 0.38
C PHE A 40 -34.68 19.55 1.61
N TYR A 41 -34.97 19.02 2.81
CA TYR A 41 -34.40 19.46 4.09
C TYR A 41 -32.90 19.80 4.06
N PRO A 42 -32.01 19.06 3.36
CA PRO A 42 -30.58 19.41 3.26
C PRO A 42 -30.32 20.78 2.60
N VAL A 43 -31.10 21.16 1.58
CA VAL A 43 -30.92 22.46 0.89
C VAL A 43 -31.26 23.63 1.82
N ARG A 44 -32.25 23.46 2.71
CA ARG A 44 -32.62 24.48 3.69
C ARG A 44 -31.56 24.60 4.79
N MET A 45 -30.95 23.50 5.20
CA MET A 45 -29.82 23.48 6.16
C MET A 45 -28.56 24.13 5.58
N ILE A 46 -28.23 23.87 4.31
CA ILE A 46 -27.10 24.51 3.62
C ILE A 46 -27.29 26.03 3.56
N LYS A 47 -28.51 26.50 3.25
CA LYS A 47 -28.82 27.93 3.23
C LYS A 47 -28.70 28.59 4.61
N SER A 48 -29.13 27.92 5.69
CA SER A 48 -28.98 28.49 7.04
C SER A 48 -27.52 28.50 7.51
N LEU A 49 -26.74 27.49 7.12
CA LEU A 49 -25.30 27.44 7.39
C LEU A 49 -24.57 28.56 6.64
N ALA A 50 -24.89 28.76 5.34
CA ALA A 50 -24.32 29.83 4.53
C ALA A 50 -24.61 31.22 5.11
N ASN A 51 -25.83 31.47 5.58
CA ASN A 51 -26.18 32.74 6.22
C ASN A 51 -25.45 32.95 7.55
N ARG A 52 -25.25 31.89 8.35
CA ARG A 52 -24.45 31.96 9.59
C ARG A 52 -22.98 32.26 9.27
N LEU A 53 -22.40 31.56 8.30
CA LEU A 53 -21.03 31.82 7.84
C LEU A 53 -20.89 33.26 7.34
N HIS A 54 -21.83 33.74 6.52
CA HIS A 54 -21.83 35.12 6.03
C HIS A 54 -21.84 36.15 7.17
N TYR A 55 -22.60 35.89 8.23
CA TYR A 55 -22.62 36.73 9.43
C TYR A 55 -21.27 36.73 10.17
N TYR A 56 -20.63 35.57 10.31
CA TYR A 56 -19.29 35.45 10.92
C TYR A 56 -18.19 36.15 10.10
N TYR A 57 -18.23 36.02 8.76
CA TYR A 57 -17.32 36.74 7.85
C TYR A 57 -17.47 38.26 7.98
N LYS A 58 -18.69 38.76 8.22
CA LYS A 58 -18.97 40.18 8.40
C LYS A 58 -18.49 40.72 9.75
N LEU A 59 -18.57 39.92 10.81
CA LEU A 59 -18.15 40.31 12.16
C LEU A 59 -16.63 40.26 12.37
N HIS A 60 -15.96 39.26 11.81
CA HIS A 60 -14.53 39.02 12.06
C HIS A 60 -13.74 38.74 10.78
N PRO A 61 -13.60 39.72 9.88
CA PRO A 61 -12.94 39.53 8.59
C PRO A 61 -11.47 39.07 8.73
N LEU A 62 -10.75 39.55 9.75
CA LEU A 62 -9.36 39.17 10.00
C LEU A 62 -9.22 37.72 10.48
N LEU A 63 -10.08 37.26 11.39
CA LEU A 63 -10.03 35.88 11.91
C LEU A 63 -10.26 34.88 10.78
N VAL A 64 -11.22 35.16 9.91
CA VAL A 64 -11.51 34.29 8.78
C VAL A 64 -10.39 34.30 7.75
N PHE A 65 -9.74 35.45 7.54
CA PHE A 65 -8.52 35.54 6.73
C PHE A 65 -7.40 34.65 7.28
N PHE A 66 -7.11 34.69 8.59
CA PHE A 66 -6.09 33.84 9.20
C PHE A 66 -6.41 32.35 9.12
N VAL A 67 -7.68 31.96 9.31
CA VAL A 67 -8.10 30.54 9.18
C VAL A 67 -7.96 30.07 7.73
N SER A 68 -8.36 30.89 6.76
CA SER A 68 -8.19 30.58 5.33
C SER A 68 -6.71 30.47 4.95
N LEU A 69 -5.88 31.39 5.45
CA LEU A 69 -4.43 31.37 5.22
C LEU A 69 -3.79 30.11 5.82
N ALA A 70 -4.15 29.75 7.05
CA ALA A 70 -3.65 28.54 7.70
C ALA A 70 -4.05 27.27 6.90
N PHE A 71 -5.29 27.22 6.40
CA PHE A 71 -5.75 26.12 5.55
C PHE A 71 -5.04 26.07 4.19
N GLY A 72 -4.75 27.21 3.58
CA GLY A 72 -3.95 27.29 2.36
C GLY A 72 -2.51 26.81 2.58
N VAL A 73 -1.89 27.22 3.69
CA VAL A 73 -0.52 26.82 4.05
C VAL A 73 -0.44 25.32 4.34
N THR A 74 -1.43 24.72 5.03
CA THR A 74 -1.42 23.27 5.28
C THR A 74 -1.57 22.45 4.00
N ILE A 75 -2.41 22.89 3.05
CA ILE A 75 -2.52 22.26 1.73
C ILE A 75 -1.20 22.37 0.97
N LEU A 76 -0.56 23.55 0.97
CA LEU A 76 0.73 23.75 0.31
C LEU A 76 1.83 22.88 0.92
N ILE A 77 1.88 22.75 2.24
CA ILE A 77 2.83 21.85 2.92
C ILE A 77 2.53 20.39 2.55
N GLY A 78 1.26 19.97 2.56
CA GLY A 78 0.87 18.62 2.16
C GLY A 78 1.26 18.29 0.72
N LEU A 79 1.01 19.21 -0.22
CA LEU A 79 1.40 19.06 -1.63
C LEU A 79 2.93 19.04 -1.79
N SER A 80 3.65 19.90 -1.07
CA SER A 80 5.12 19.94 -1.09
C SER A 80 5.73 18.63 -0.57
N LEU A 81 5.20 18.08 0.53
CA LEU A 81 5.64 16.80 1.07
C LEU A 81 5.30 15.63 0.12
N TYR A 82 4.13 15.69 -0.52
CA TYR A 82 3.71 14.69 -1.50
C TYR A 82 4.59 14.71 -2.76
N GLU A 83 4.84 15.90 -3.33
CA GLU A 83 5.75 16.07 -4.46
C GLU A 83 7.18 15.70 -4.10
N HIS A 84 7.65 16.06 -2.90
CA HIS A 84 8.98 15.69 -2.42
C HIS A 84 9.14 14.17 -2.34
N HIS A 85 8.15 13.47 -1.78
CA HIS A 85 8.16 12.02 -1.69
C HIS A 85 8.14 11.36 -3.08
N TYR A 86 7.30 11.85 -3.99
CA TYR A 86 7.21 11.32 -5.35
C TYR A 86 8.49 11.61 -6.17
N ARG A 87 9.08 12.79 -6.01
CA ARG A 87 10.34 13.18 -6.66
C ARG A 87 11.52 12.37 -6.12
N MET A 88 11.56 12.08 -4.82
CA MET A 88 12.55 11.19 -4.23
C MET A 88 12.42 9.76 -4.77
N LEU A 89 11.22 9.16 -4.78
CA LEU A 89 11.01 7.83 -5.36
C LEU A 89 11.45 7.75 -6.84
N ARG A 90 11.11 8.78 -7.63
CA ARG A 90 11.50 8.85 -9.04
C ARG A 90 13.02 8.97 -9.22
N ASN A 91 13.69 9.71 -8.35
CA ASN A 91 15.15 9.83 -8.38
C ASN A 91 15.85 8.51 -8.01
N TYR A 92 15.35 7.79 -6.98
CA TYR A 92 15.86 6.46 -6.65
C TYR A 92 15.70 5.50 -7.82
N ARG A 93 14.53 5.47 -8.46
CA ARG A 93 14.28 4.61 -9.62
C ARG A 93 15.14 4.97 -10.83
N LYS A 94 15.41 6.26 -11.06
CA LYS A 94 16.29 6.73 -12.15
C LYS A 94 17.76 6.38 -11.89
N LEU A 95 18.21 6.44 -10.63
CA LEU A 95 19.54 5.96 -10.24
C LEU A 95 19.64 4.45 -10.45
N ASP A 96 18.64 3.69 -9.99
CA ASP A 96 18.58 2.24 -10.14
C ASP A 96 18.64 1.79 -11.62
N GLU A 97 17.90 2.44 -12.52
CA GLU A 97 17.98 2.19 -13.97
C GLU A 97 19.40 2.45 -14.53
N GLY A 98 20.05 3.53 -14.09
CA GLY A 98 21.41 3.88 -14.51
C GLY A 98 22.49 2.92 -13.98
N PHE A 99 22.34 2.44 -12.74
CA PHE A 99 23.25 1.47 -12.12
C PHE A 99 23.02 0.04 -12.60
N SER A 100 21.79 -0.32 -12.98
CA SER A 100 21.44 -1.66 -13.46
C SER A 100 22.25 -2.09 -14.70
N ASN A 101 22.64 -1.16 -15.56
CA ASN A 101 23.48 -1.47 -16.73
C ASN A 101 24.98 -1.64 -16.38
N TYR A 102 25.42 -1.23 -15.19
CA TYR A 102 26.81 -1.34 -14.75
C TYR A 102 27.07 -2.51 -13.80
N TYR A 103 26.04 -3.02 -13.11
CA TYR A 103 26.23 -4.06 -12.10
C TYR A 103 26.16 -5.47 -12.73
N PRO A 104 27.14 -6.35 -12.48
CA PRO A 104 27.20 -7.69 -13.10
C PRO A 104 26.02 -8.60 -12.70
N TYR A 105 25.28 -8.25 -11.66
CA TYR A 105 24.18 -9.02 -11.10
C TYR A 105 22.84 -8.27 -11.09
N ALA A 106 22.60 -7.36 -12.03
CA ALA A 106 21.38 -6.53 -12.08
C ALA A 106 20.04 -7.30 -12.18
N LYS A 107 20.10 -8.60 -12.51
CA LYS A 107 18.91 -9.48 -12.54
C LYS A 107 18.59 -10.10 -11.18
N LEU A 108 19.54 -10.09 -10.23
CA LEU A 108 19.33 -10.63 -8.89
C LEU A 108 18.61 -9.60 -8.02
N LYS A 109 17.59 -10.05 -7.30
CA LYS A 109 16.70 -9.20 -6.48
C LYS A 109 16.65 -9.64 -5.02
N ASN A 110 16.97 -10.90 -4.76
CA ASN A 110 16.88 -11.51 -3.45
C ASN A 110 18.27 -11.90 -2.96
N LEU A 111 18.51 -11.80 -1.66
CA LEU A 111 19.77 -12.19 -1.03
C LEU A 111 19.48 -13.30 -0.03
N VAL A 112 20.11 -14.45 -0.22
CA VAL A 112 20.12 -15.54 0.75
C VAL A 112 21.47 -15.50 1.46
N MET A 113 21.46 -15.08 2.73
CA MET A 113 22.67 -14.95 3.52
C MET A 113 22.79 -16.12 4.49
N VAL A 114 23.92 -16.83 4.44
CA VAL A 114 24.30 -17.87 5.40
C VAL A 114 25.32 -17.28 6.36
N ALA A 115 24.86 -16.95 7.56
CA ALA A 115 25.72 -16.42 8.62
C ALA A 115 26.64 -17.52 9.19
N GLY A 116 27.94 -17.24 9.19
CA GLY A 116 28.96 -18.03 9.85
C GLY A 116 28.86 -17.96 11.37
N HIS A 117 29.13 -19.09 12.03
CA HIS A 117 29.18 -19.20 13.48
C HIS A 117 30.33 -20.07 13.99
N SER A 118 31.08 -20.70 13.08
CA SER A 118 32.23 -21.57 13.37
C SER A 118 33.08 -21.68 12.10
N VAL A 119 34.29 -22.18 12.24
CA VAL A 119 35.22 -22.36 11.12
C VAL A 119 35.45 -23.84 10.92
N TYR A 120 35.18 -24.34 9.70
CA TYR A 120 35.59 -25.69 9.32
C TYR A 120 37.12 -25.74 9.17
N THR A 121 37.79 -26.60 9.95
CA THR A 121 39.27 -26.63 10.05
C THR A 121 39.90 -27.93 9.56
N SER A 122 39.13 -29.00 9.41
CA SER A 122 39.66 -30.30 8.99
C SER A 122 40.26 -30.25 7.58
N SER A 123 41.35 -30.99 7.39
CA SER A 123 42.11 -31.04 6.15
C SER A 123 41.56 -32.04 5.13
N SER A 124 40.77 -33.03 5.57
CA SER A 124 40.37 -34.16 4.72
C SER A 124 38.96 -34.09 4.14
N CYS A 125 38.11 -33.11 4.48
CA CYS A 125 36.72 -33.00 3.96
C CYS A 125 35.80 -34.22 4.20
N GLU A 126 36.31 -35.32 4.76
CA GLU A 126 35.61 -36.60 4.91
C GLU A 126 34.62 -36.62 6.09
N LYS A 127 34.91 -35.85 7.16
CA LYS A 127 34.20 -35.88 8.45
C LYS A 127 33.57 -34.55 8.82
N VAL A 128 32.92 -33.89 7.86
CA VAL A 128 32.32 -32.55 8.07
C VAL A 128 31.20 -32.53 9.10
N ASP A 129 30.62 -33.68 9.43
CA ASP A 129 29.57 -33.90 10.41
C ASP A 129 30.12 -34.11 11.84
N MET A 130 31.44 -34.28 11.98
CA MET A 130 32.08 -34.42 13.28
C MET A 130 32.51 -33.07 13.85
N GLU A 131 32.24 -32.88 15.12
CA GLU A 131 32.54 -31.68 15.91
C GLU A 131 34.03 -31.36 15.93
N ASP A 132 34.90 -32.38 15.92
CA ASP A 132 36.36 -32.22 15.88
C ASP A 132 36.87 -31.62 14.55
N SER A 133 36.04 -31.64 13.51
CA SER A 133 36.36 -31.00 12.23
C SER A 133 36.05 -29.50 12.20
N TRP A 134 35.42 -28.99 13.25
CA TRP A 134 35.03 -27.59 13.40
C TRP A 134 35.78 -26.94 14.56
N PHE A 135 36.15 -25.69 14.39
CA PHE A 135 36.60 -24.88 15.50
C PHE A 135 35.39 -24.40 16.31
N LEU A 136 35.15 -25.06 17.44
CA LEU A 136 34.03 -24.78 18.36
C LEU A 136 34.52 -24.08 19.63
N GLU A 137 33.89 -22.96 19.98
CA GLU A 137 34.07 -22.37 21.31
C GLU A 137 33.47 -23.26 22.41
N PRO A 138 33.89 -23.10 23.68
CA PRO A 138 33.44 -23.97 24.77
C PRO A 138 31.91 -24.12 24.88
N TYR A 139 31.13 -23.06 24.63
CA TYR A 139 29.67 -23.10 24.67
C TYR A 139 29.02 -23.74 23.43
N GLN A 140 29.79 -23.91 22.34
CA GLN A 140 29.35 -24.52 21.09
C GLN A 140 29.64 -26.02 21.04
N LYS A 141 30.36 -26.56 22.03
CA LYS A 141 30.71 -27.99 22.14
C LYS A 141 29.54 -28.83 22.65
N ASN A 142 28.38 -28.68 22.00
CA ASN A 142 27.22 -29.51 22.23
C ASN A 142 27.16 -30.59 21.14
N PRO A 143 26.76 -31.83 21.48
CA PRO A 143 26.58 -32.87 20.47
C PRO A 143 25.59 -32.44 19.38
N GLY A 144 25.96 -32.59 18.10
CA GLY A 144 25.12 -32.24 16.95
C GLY A 144 25.26 -30.79 16.46
N GLN A 145 26.17 -30.01 17.06
CA GLN A 145 26.43 -28.63 16.61
C GLN A 145 26.96 -28.61 15.17
N ALA A 146 27.87 -29.54 14.82
CA ALA A 146 28.41 -29.65 13.47
C ALA A 146 27.31 -29.93 12.43
N ALA A 147 26.39 -30.85 12.76
CA ALA A 147 25.23 -31.16 11.92
C ALA A 147 24.31 -29.94 11.71
N THR A 148 24.19 -29.08 12.71
CA THR A 148 23.42 -27.83 12.60
C THR A 148 24.06 -26.87 11.59
N PHE A 149 25.39 -26.70 11.61
CA PHE A 149 26.09 -25.89 10.61
C PHE A 149 25.94 -26.44 9.21
N LEU A 150 26.04 -27.77 9.04
CA LEU A 150 25.81 -28.42 7.74
C LEU A 150 24.41 -28.16 7.22
N THR A 151 23.40 -28.28 8.08
CA THR A 151 22.00 -28.04 7.72
C THR A 151 21.81 -26.58 7.30
N HIS A 152 22.38 -25.63 8.05
CA HIS A 152 22.31 -24.20 7.73
C HIS A 152 22.94 -23.87 6.36
N ILE A 153 24.14 -24.42 6.09
CA ILE A 153 24.81 -24.27 4.78
C ILE A 153 23.94 -24.84 3.67
N LYS A 154 23.45 -26.07 3.86
CA LYS A 154 22.64 -26.78 2.86
C LYS A 154 21.34 -26.02 2.56
N GLU A 155 20.64 -25.56 3.59
CA GLU A 155 19.38 -24.82 3.43
C GLU A 155 19.58 -23.50 2.67
N GLY A 156 20.67 -22.78 2.95
CA GLY A 156 21.02 -21.58 2.19
C GLY A 156 21.27 -21.86 0.71
N VAL A 157 22.02 -22.92 0.40
CA VAL A 157 22.27 -23.34 -0.99
C VAL A 157 20.96 -23.74 -1.67
N GLU A 158 20.16 -24.59 -1.03
CA GLU A 158 18.88 -25.07 -1.59
C GLU A 158 17.85 -23.96 -1.75
N SER A 159 17.78 -23.02 -0.81
CA SER A 159 16.91 -21.85 -0.90
C SER A 159 17.29 -20.94 -2.06
N THR A 160 18.59 -20.72 -2.26
CA THR A 160 19.07 -19.94 -3.42
C THR A 160 18.78 -20.66 -4.72
N ALA A 161 18.97 -21.98 -4.78
CA ALA A 161 18.73 -22.76 -5.99
C ALA A 161 17.25 -22.76 -6.44
N GLN A 162 16.32 -22.55 -5.51
CA GLN A 162 14.88 -22.43 -5.80
C GLN A 162 14.48 -21.08 -6.39
N ASP A 163 15.31 -20.05 -6.24
CA ASP A 163 15.05 -18.69 -6.73
C ASP A 163 16.13 -18.24 -7.72
N GLY A 164 15.78 -18.25 -9.01
CA GLY A 164 16.69 -17.81 -10.09
C GLY A 164 17.09 -16.33 -10.05
N ALA A 165 16.46 -15.52 -9.18
CA ALA A 165 16.85 -14.13 -8.92
C ALA A 165 17.54 -13.97 -7.55
N ALA A 166 17.89 -15.05 -6.84
CA ALA A 166 18.61 -14.99 -5.58
C ALA A 166 20.13 -15.02 -5.76
N LEU A 167 20.82 -14.29 -4.88
CA LEU A 167 22.26 -14.39 -4.67
C LEU A 167 22.54 -15.11 -3.34
N LEU A 168 23.33 -16.18 -3.39
CA LEU A 168 23.86 -16.82 -2.18
C LEU A 168 25.06 -16.04 -1.67
N LEU A 169 25.05 -15.70 -0.38
CA LEU A 169 26.16 -15.05 0.31
C LEU A 169 26.50 -15.81 1.59
N PHE A 170 27.67 -16.43 1.63
CA PHE A 170 28.28 -16.86 2.89
C PHE A 170 28.91 -15.65 3.57
N SER A 171 28.50 -15.35 4.80
CA SER A 171 29.04 -14.23 5.57
C SER A 171 29.86 -14.72 6.76
N GLY A 172 30.85 -13.93 7.16
CA GLY A 172 31.73 -14.22 8.28
C GLY A 172 33.21 -14.10 7.91
N GLY A 173 33.95 -13.35 8.73
CA GLY A 173 35.38 -13.08 8.53
C GLY A 173 36.27 -14.10 9.26
N GLU A 174 37.56 -13.77 9.38
CA GLU A 174 38.49 -14.48 10.27
C GLU A 174 38.20 -14.05 11.72
N THR A 175 37.21 -14.67 12.34
CA THR A 175 36.73 -14.31 13.68
C THR A 175 37.52 -14.98 14.80
N ARG A 176 38.31 -16.01 14.49
CA ARG A 176 38.97 -16.89 15.46
C ARG A 176 40.47 -16.99 15.19
N LYS A 177 41.27 -16.46 16.12
CA LYS A 177 42.74 -16.56 16.07
C LYS A 177 43.23 -18.01 15.98
N ASP A 178 42.61 -18.89 16.75
CA ASP A 178 43.06 -20.28 16.90
C ASP A 178 42.50 -21.22 15.81
N ALA A 179 41.62 -20.74 14.93
CA ALA A 179 41.14 -21.51 13.77
C ALA A 179 42.08 -21.44 12.55
N GLY A 180 43.14 -20.63 12.64
CA GLY A 180 44.08 -20.37 11.54
C GLY A 180 43.59 -19.28 10.57
N PRO A 181 44.28 -19.08 9.44
CA PRO A 181 43.96 -18.03 8.46
C PRO A 181 42.79 -18.45 7.57
N ARG A 182 41.63 -18.69 8.18
CA ARG A 182 40.40 -19.12 7.51
C ARG A 182 39.22 -18.31 8.02
N SER A 183 38.46 -17.74 7.10
CA SER A 183 37.20 -17.08 7.44
C SER A 183 36.07 -18.11 7.58
N GLU A 184 35.07 -17.77 8.40
CA GLU A 184 33.87 -18.58 8.53
C GLU A 184 33.19 -18.78 7.16
N ALA A 185 33.04 -17.70 6.38
CA ALA A 185 32.44 -17.73 5.05
C ALA A 185 33.18 -18.67 4.09
N GLN A 186 34.51 -18.58 4.04
CA GLN A 186 35.33 -19.45 3.20
C GLN A 186 35.19 -20.92 3.63
N SER A 187 35.16 -21.16 4.93
CA SER A 187 35.03 -22.51 5.47
C SER A 187 33.67 -23.13 5.11
N TYR A 188 32.59 -22.36 5.18
CA TYR A 188 31.24 -22.79 4.81
C TYR A 188 31.13 -23.05 3.30
N TRP A 189 31.71 -22.17 2.48
CA TRP A 189 31.78 -22.38 1.04
C TRP A 189 32.53 -23.67 0.69
N THR A 190 33.67 -23.94 1.35
CA THR A 190 34.48 -25.16 1.13
C THR A 190 33.70 -26.43 1.48
N VAL A 191 32.89 -26.38 2.54
CA VAL A 191 32.01 -27.50 2.91
C VAL A 191 30.92 -27.71 1.85
N ALA A 192 30.28 -26.66 1.38
CA ALA A 192 29.27 -26.76 0.31
C ALA A 192 29.86 -27.31 -1.00
N ASP A 193 31.06 -26.86 -1.36
CA ASP A 193 31.81 -27.31 -2.54
C ASP A 193 32.21 -28.78 -2.44
N SER A 194 32.79 -29.20 -1.31
CA SER A 194 33.20 -30.60 -1.09
C SER A 194 32.00 -31.57 -1.06
N LYS A 195 30.81 -31.09 -0.71
CA LYS A 195 29.56 -31.86 -0.81
C LYS A 195 28.88 -31.79 -2.19
N GLY A 196 29.41 -30.98 -3.10
CA GLY A 196 28.88 -30.80 -4.44
C GLY A 196 27.47 -30.19 -4.47
N TRP A 197 27.11 -29.36 -3.48
CA TRP A 197 25.76 -28.78 -3.38
C TRP A 197 25.47 -27.70 -4.42
N PHE A 198 26.50 -27.11 -5.04
CA PHE A 198 26.32 -26.13 -6.09
C PHE A 198 25.80 -26.76 -7.39
N GLY A 199 24.97 -26.04 -8.13
CA GLY A 199 24.44 -26.49 -9.41
C GLY A 199 23.35 -27.57 -9.32
N MET A 200 22.94 -27.98 -8.13
CA MET A 200 21.83 -28.90 -7.94
C MET A 200 20.50 -28.20 -8.26
N LYS A 201 19.87 -28.56 -9.38
CA LYS A 201 18.44 -28.34 -9.56
C LYS A 201 17.72 -29.46 -8.85
N LYS A 202 16.83 -29.17 -7.90
CA LYS A 202 15.85 -30.17 -7.45
C LYS A 202 15.07 -30.63 -8.67
N VAL A 203 15.20 -31.92 -9.01
CA VAL A 203 14.37 -32.62 -10.00
C VAL A 203 12.97 -32.80 -9.43
#